data_AF-A0A932VR31-F1
#
_entry.id   AF-A0A932VR31-F1
#
_cell.length_a   1.000
_cell.length_b   1.000
_cell.length_c   1.000
_cell.angle_alpha   90.00
_cell.angle_beta   90.00
_cell.angle_gamma   90.00
#
_symmetry.space_group_name_H-M   'P 1'
#
loop_
_entity.id
_entity.type
_entity.pdbx_description
1 polymer ?
#
loop_
_entity_poly.entity_id
_entity_poly.type
_entity_poly.pdbx_seq_one_letter_code
_entity_poly.pdbx_strand_id
1 'polypeptide(L)'
;MVAYLKQKSSGWQRDEWNHYGLLYDEFSILLLMGYDEIATTKSYTMDYEFYRAFGHPAFVQWIQLVARDESYHFTNCRKILALNHKNRMPEIPALRT
;
A
#
# COMPACT_ATOMS: atom_id res chain seq x y z
N MET A 1 1.24 16.12 38.81
CA MET A 1 1.94 15.66 37.61
C MET A 1 2.80 14.47 38.03
N VAL A 2 2.28 13.25 37.89
CA VAL A 2 2.96 12.00 38.29
C VAL A 2 2.86 11.04 37.12
N ALA A 3 4.02 10.53 36.69
CA ALA A 3 4.17 9.57 35.62
C ALA A 3 3.50 8.23 35.97
N TYR A 4 2.96 7.55 34.96
CA TYR A 4 2.64 6.12 35.09
C TYR A 4 3.09 5.38 33.81
N LEU A 5 4.36 5.02 33.78
CA LEU A 5 4.89 3.99 32.87
C LEU A 5 4.42 2.63 33.40
N LYS A 6 3.48 1.98 32.69
CA LYS A 6 3.23 0.54 32.89
C LYS A 6 4.19 -0.25 32.01
N GLN A 7 5.17 -0.87 32.67
CA GLN A 7 5.95 -1.98 32.13
C GLN A 7 4.98 -3.14 31.84
N LYS A 8 4.82 -3.52 30.57
CA LYS A 8 4.14 -4.77 30.20
C LYS A 8 5.17 -5.88 30.08
N SER A 9 4.95 -6.92 30.87
CA SER A 9 5.69 -8.17 30.91
C SER A 9 5.59 -8.92 29.59
N SER A 10 6.77 -9.19 29.01
CA SER A 10 7.14 -10.31 28.13
C SER A 10 6.00 -11.14 27.51
N GLY A 11 5.66 -10.79 26.28
CA GLY A 11 4.95 -11.62 25.33
C GLY A 11 4.75 -10.79 24.06
N TRP A 12 5.21 -11.28 22.90
CA TRP A 12 4.97 -10.61 21.62
C TRP A 12 3.45 -10.50 21.40
N GLN A 13 2.87 -9.36 21.76
CA GLN A 13 1.43 -9.12 21.59
C GLN A 13 1.19 -8.95 20.08
N ARG A 14 0.47 -9.90 19.47
CA ARG A 14 -0.04 -9.80 18.09
C ARG A 14 -0.97 -8.60 17.88
N ASP A 15 -1.31 -7.89 18.96
CA ASP A 15 -2.38 -6.90 19.02
C ASP A 15 -1.90 -5.48 18.66
N GLU A 16 -0.59 -5.19 18.67
CA GLU A 16 -0.08 -3.83 18.48
C GLU A 16 -0.16 -3.33 17.03
N TRP A 17 -0.08 -4.25 16.05
CA TRP A 17 -0.29 -3.94 14.62
C TRP A 17 -1.77 -3.91 14.22
N ASN A 18 -2.66 -4.41 15.08
CA ASN A 18 -4.06 -4.58 14.78
C ASN A 18 -4.90 -3.33 15.10
N HIS A 19 -4.26 -2.22 15.52
CA HIS A 19 -4.95 -1.02 15.99
C HIS A 19 -5.79 -0.31 14.91
N TYR A 20 -5.52 -0.59 13.62
CA TYR A 20 -6.30 -0.08 12.48
C TYR A 20 -7.01 -1.17 11.67
N GLY A 21 -6.91 -2.45 12.03
CA GLY A 21 -7.50 -3.56 11.28
C GLY A 21 -6.99 -3.75 9.85
N LEU A 22 -5.91 -3.07 9.46
CA LEU A 22 -5.40 -3.06 8.08
C LEU A 22 -4.68 -4.35 7.67
N LEU A 23 -4.23 -5.15 8.64
CA LEU A 23 -3.57 -6.45 8.43
C LEU A 23 -4.36 -7.60 9.07
N TYR A 24 -5.68 -7.43 9.20
CA TYR A 24 -6.53 -8.34 9.96
C TYR A 24 -6.94 -9.58 9.16
N ASP A 25 -7.32 -9.38 7.90
CA ASP A 25 -7.76 -10.44 6.98
C ASP A 25 -7.26 -10.19 5.55
N GLU A 26 -7.40 -11.20 4.69
CA GLU A 26 -6.94 -11.14 3.29
C GLU A 26 -7.52 -9.93 2.54
N PHE A 27 -8.80 -9.58 2.77
CA PHE A 27 -9.42 -8.42 2.10
C PHE A 27 -8.76 -7.11 2.52
N SER A 28 -8.55 -6.90 3.82
CA SER A 28 -7.90 -5.69 4.36
C SER A 28 -6.46 -5.55 3.84
N ILE A 29 -5.72 -6.67 3.77
CA ILE A 29 -4.34 -6.71 3.25
C ILE A 29 -4.33 -6.39 1.76
N LEU A 30 -5.18 -7.04 0.95
CA LEU A 30 -5.26 -6.80 -0.49
C LEU A 30 -5.70 -5.37 -0.82
N LEU A 31 -6.59 -4.80 -0.01
CA LEU A 31 -7.04 -3.41 -0.16
C LEU A 31 -5.92 -2.43 0.17
N LEU A 32 -5.19 -2.66 1.27
CA LEU A 32 -4.03 -1.85 1.65
C LEU A 32 -2.94 -1.90 0.57
N MET A 33 -2.56 -3.11 0.15
CA MET A 33 -1.57 -3.31 -0.91
C MET A 33 -2.04 -2.63 -2.20
N GLY A 34 -3.26 -2.90 -2.66
CA GLY A 34 -3.77 -2.27 -3.87
C GLY A 34 -3.78 -0.74 -3.82
N TYR A 35 -4.05 -0.14 -2.65
CA TYR A 35 -3.96 1.31 -2.48
C TYR A 35 -2.52 1.83 -2.57
N ASP A 36 -1.58 1.17 -1.90
CA ASP A 36 -0.16 1.54 -1.95
C ASP A 36 0.37 1.49 -3.38
N GLU A 37 0.11 0.37 -4.08
CA GLU A 37 0.57 0.13 -5.45
C GLU A 37 0.05 1.16 -6.47
N ILE A 38 -1.21 1.59 -6.35
CA ILE A 38 -1.74 2.64 -7.25
C ILE A 38 -1.20 4.04 -6.87
N ALA A 39 -0.92 4.28 -5.58
CA ALA A 39 -0.34 5.54 -5.12
C ALA A 39 1.12 5.67 -5.60
N THR A 40 1.93 4.62 -5.45
CA THR A 40 3.32 4.58 -5.92
C THR A 40 3.40 4.65 -7.45
N THR A 41 2.55 3.92 -8.18
CA THR A 41 2.43 4.03 -9.64
C THR A 41 2.22 5.49 -10.06
N LYS A 42 1.25 6.17 -9.44
CA LYS A 42 0.97 7.59 -9.74
C LYS A 42 2.16 8.47 -9.41
N SER A 43 2.76 8.31 -8.23
CA SER A 43 3.92 9.12 -7.81
C SER A 43 5.06 9.01 -8.81
N TYR A 44 5.45 7.79 -9.18
CA TYR A 44 6.52 7.59 -10.17
C TYR A 44 6.18 8.25 -11.50
N THR A 45 4.95 8.07 -12.01
CA THR A 45 4.54 8.66 -13.29
C THR A 45 4.52 10.18 -13.31
N MET A 46 4.17 10.83 -12.20
CA MET A 46 4.14 12.30 -12.09
C MET A 46 5.55 12.89 -12.01
N ASP A 47 6.49 12.17 -11.41
CA ASP A 47 7.83 12.68 -11.11
C ASP A 47 8.89 12.33 -12.18
N TYR A 48 8.49 11.88 -13.37
CA TYR A 48 9.44 11.54 -14.44
C TYR A 48 10.39 12.67 -14.83
N GLU A 49 9.96 13.94 -14.76
CA GLU A 49 10.86 15.08 -15.00
C GLU A 49 11.90 15.24 -13.89
N PHE A 50 11.50 15.03 -12.63
CA PHE A 50 12.43 15.01 -11.50
C PHE A 50 13.47 13.91 -11.68
N TYR A 51 13.07 12.70 -12.08
CA TYR A 51 14.02 11.61 -12.33
C TYR A 51 14.91 11.86 -13.56
N ARG A 52 14.42 12.57 -14.58
CA ARG A 52 15.24 13.00 -15.73
C ARG A 52 16.36 13.96 -15.31
N ALA A 53 16.14 14.80 -14.30
CA ALA A 53 17.14 15.79 -13.85
C ALA A 53 18.44 15.15 -13.33
N PHE A 54 18.44 13.87 -12.96
CA PHE A 54 19.65 13.12 -12.58
C PHE A 54 20.57 12.79 -13.77
N GLY A 55 20.12 13.01 -15.02
CA GLY A 55 20.97 13.05 -16.22
C GLY A 55 21.31 11.70 -16.84
N HIS A 56 21.02 10.56 -16.20
CA HIS A 56 21.29 9.24 -16.76
C HIS A 56 20.02 8.58 -17.35
N PRO A 57 19.93 8.34 -18.67
CA PRO A 57 18.73 7.77 -19.30
C PRO A 57 18.29 6.41 -18.73
N ALA A 58 19.25 5.56 -18.36
CA ALA A 58 18.93 4.25 -17.77
C ALA A 58 18.23 4.36 -16.41
N PHE A 59 18.44 5.45 -15.66
CA PHE A 59 17.75 5.66 -14.39
C PHE A 59 16.26 5.96 -14.61
N VAL A 60 15.95 6.82 -15.59
CA VAL A 60 14.56 7.12 -15.98
C VAL A 60 13.88 5.86 -16.51
N GLN A 61 14.57 5.08 -17.35
CA GLN A 61 14.07 3.81 -17.83
C GLN A 61 13.79 2.84 -16.68
N TRP A 62 14.69 2.76 -15.69
CA TRP A 62 14.48 1.93 -14.52
C TRP A 62 13.24 2.37 -13.72
N ILE A 63 13.05 3.67 -13.47
CA ILE A 63 11.85 4.17 -12.78
C ILE A 63 10.56 3.86 -13.57
N GLN A 64 10.59 3.95 -14.90
CA GLN A 64 9.44 3.56 -15.74
C GLN A 64 9.11 2.07 -15.62
N LEU A 65 10.13 1.22 -15.48
CA LEU A 65 9.93 -0.21 -15.25
C LEU A 65 9.35 -0.46 -13.86
N VAL A 66 9.84 0.22 -12.82
CA VAL A 66 9.26 0.14 -11.46
C VAL A 66 7.79 0.55 -11.48
N ALA A 67 7.44 1.70 -12.08
CA ALA A 67 6.06 2.15 -12.17
C ALA A 67 5.15 1.16 -12.91
N ARG A 68 5.69 0.45 -13.90
CA ARG A 68 4.97 -0.61 -14.62
C ARG A 68 4.72 -1.82 -13.71
N ASP A 69 5.70 -2.20 -12.91
CA ASP A 69 5.59 -3.34 -12.00
C ASP A 69 4.55 -3.07 -10.90
N GLU A 70 4.52 -1.86 -10.31
CA GLU A 70 3.49 -1.49 -9.33
C GLU A 70 2.07 -1.49 -9.94
N SER A 71 1.94 -1.07 -11.20
CA SER A 71 0.66 -1.16 -11.93
C SER A 71 0.19 -2.62 -12.13
N TYR A 72 1.12 -3.55 -12.34
CA TYR A 72 0.83 -4.98 -12.37
C TYR A 72 0.42 -5.50 -10.99
N HIS A 73 1.11 -5.10 -9.93
CA HIS A 73 0.77 -5.48 -8.55
C HIS A 73 -0.63 -5.00 -8.14
N PHE A 74 -0.96 -3.73 -8.42
CA PHE A 74 -2.30 -3.19 -8.23
C PHE A 74 -3.36 -4.00 -8.97
N THR A 75 -3.10 -4.30 -10.25
CA THR A 75 -4.02 -5.07 -11.09
C THR A 75 -4.27 -6.47 -10.52
N ASN A 76 -3.24 -7.11 -9.98
CA ASN A 76 -3.36 -8.42 -9.34
C ASN A 76 -4.18 -8.35 -8.05
N CYS A 77 -3.91 -7.38 -7.18
CA CYS A 77 -4.71 -7.16 -5.97
C CYS A 77 -6.19 -6.96 -6.30
N ARG A 78 -6.49 -6.10 -7.29
CA ARG A 78 -7.85 -5.83 -7.75
C ARG A 78 -8.54 -7.09 -8.29
N LYS A 79 -7.83 -7.93 -9.04
CA LYS A 79 -8.37 -9.20 -9.56
C LYS A 79 -8.73 -10.15 -8.42
N ILE A 80 -7.84 -10.33 -7.45
CA ILE A 80 -8.08 -11.23 -6.31
C ILE A 80 -9.26 -10.70 -5.47
N LEU A 81 -9.31 -9.39 -5.20
CA LEU A 81 -10.45 -8.74 -4.54
C LEU A 81 -11.78 -9.01 -5.27
N ALA A 82 -11.82 -8.82 -6.59
CA ALA A 82 -13.03 -9.01 -7.37
C ALA A 82 -13.48 -10.48 -7.45
N LEU A 83 -12.53 -11.43 -7.40
CA LEU A 83 -12.81 -12.87 -7.46
C LEU A 83 -13.25 -13.42 -6.10
N ASN A 84 -12.53 -13.08 -5.03
CA ASN A 84 -12.67 -13.75 -3.74
C ASN A 84 -13.47 -12.94 -2.71
N HIS A 85 -13.54 -11.62 -2.88
CA HIS A 85 -14.11 -10.69 -1.89
C HIS A 85 -15.19 -9.79 -2.49
N LYS A 86 -15.87 -10.24 -3.54
CA LYS A 86 -16.90 -9.48 -4.26
C LYS A 86 -18.00 -8.94 -3.33
N ASN A 87 -18.40 -9.72 -2.34
CA ASN A 87 -19.41 -9.36 -1.33
C ASN A 87 -18.98 -8.19 -0.43
N ARG A 88 -17.67 -7.94 -0.31
CA ARG A 88 -17.09 -6.87 0.51
C ARG A 88 -16.73 -5.61 -0.27
N MET A 89 -16.86 -5.62 -1.60
CA MET A 89 -16.62 -4.42 -2.43
C MET A 89 -17.38 -3.16 -1.96
N PRO A 90 -18.63 -3.25 -1.45
CA PRO A 90 -19.33 -2.08 -0.91
C PRO A 90 -18.69 -1.48 0.36
N GLU A 91 -17.80 -2.19 1.05
CA GLU A 91 -17.06 -1.66 2.20
C GLU A 91 -15.95 -0.68 1.77
N ILE A 92 -15.50 -0.74 0.50
CA ILE A 92 -14.43 0.10 0.01
C ILE A 92 -14.93 1.55 -0.08
N PRO A 93 -14.30 2.50 0.63
CA PRO A 93 -14.71 3.89 0.56
C PRO A 93 -14.47 4.44 -0.85
N ALA A 94 -15.37 5.31 -1.31
CA ALA A 94 -15.14 6.06 -2.53
C ALA A 94 -13.85 6.87 -2.39
N LEU A 95 -12.92 6.70 -3.33
CA LEU A 95 -11.70 7.51 -3.37
C LEU A 95 -12.10 8.98 -3.55
N ARG A 96 -11.78 9.82 -2.57
CA ARG A 96 -11.75 11.27 -2.77
C ARG A 96 -10.47 11.58 -3.54
N THR A 97 -10.57 11.57 -4.86
CA THR A 97 -9.54 12.07 -5.77
C THR A 97 -9.63 13.58 -5.90
#